data_AF-A0A2N9XC80-F1
#
_entry.id   AF-A0A2N9XC80-F1
#
_cell.length_a   1.000
_cell.length_b   1.000
_cell.length_c   1.000
_cell.angle_alpha   90.00
_cell.angle_beta   90.00
_cell.angle_gamma   90.00
#
_symmetry.space_group_name_H-M   'P 1'
#
loop_
_entity.id
_entity.type
_entity.pdbx_description
1 polymer ?
#
loop_
_entity_poly.entity_id
_entity_poly.type
_entity_poly.pdbx_seq_one_letter_code
_entity_poly.pdbx_strand_id
1 'polypeptide(L)' 'MNNVTYKPVKKGIHVVAFRTALKKEKSNRANNSDRGKCKLVKTVIAEETFDEWKAAYAWGDQFLV' A
#
# COMPACT_ATOMS: atom_id res chain seq x y z
N MET A 1 2.77 0.33 8.18
CA MET A 1 1.44 -0.31 8.24
C MET A 1 1.15 -0.90 6.88
N ASN A 2 0.73 -2.15 6.84
CA ASN A 2 0.28 -2.77 5.60
C ASN A 2 -1.20 -2.48 5.43
N ASN A 3 -1.63 -2.38 4.18
CA ASN A 3 -3.02 -2.20 3.81
C ASN A 3 -3.28 -3.05 2.58
N VAL A 4 -4.54 -3.47 2.43
CA VAL A 4 -4.99 -4.24 1.27
C VAL A 4 -6.19 -3.55 0.66
N THR A 5 -6.20 -3.43 -0.66
CA THR A 5 -7.35 -2.93 -1.42
C THR A 5 -7.88 -4.01 -2.32
N TYR A 6 -9.21 -4.11 -2.36
CA TYR A 6 -9.95 -5.05 -3.19
C TYR A 6 -10.74 -4.26 -4.22
N LYS A 7 -10.60 -4.60 -5.50
CA LYS A 7 -11.31 -3.95 -6.59
C LYS A 7 -11.93 -5.00 -7.50
N PRO A 8 -13.27 -5.03 -7.67
CA PRO A 8 -13.89 -5.88 -8.67
C PRO A 8 -13.43 -5.45 -10.07
N VAL A 9 -13.06 -6.42 -10.90
CA VAL A 9 -12.64 -6.23 -12.30
C VAL A 9 -13.45 -7.16 -13.21
N LYS A 10 -13.31 -7.01 -14.53
CA LYS A 10 -14.09 -7.78 -15.51
C LYS A 10 -13.91 -9.31 -15.38
N LYS A 11 -12.78 -9.76 -14.83
CA LYS A 11 -12.47 -11.16 -14.54
C LYS A 11 -12.01 -11.29 -13.08
N GLY A 12 -12.97 -11.31 -12.16
CA GLY A 12 -12.71 -11.54 -10.74
C GLY A 12 -12.46 -10.28 -9.89
N ILE A 13 -11.69 -10.45 -8.83
CA ILE A 13 -11.36 -9.46 -7.81
C ILE A 13 -9.86 -9.24 -7.85
N HIS A 14 -9.46 -8.00 -8.13
CA HIS A 14 -8.09 -7.57 -8.10
C HIS A 14 -7.72 -7.11 -6.69
N VAL A 15 -6.67 -7.69 -6.11
CA VAL A 15 -6.22 -7.44 -4.75
C VAL A 15 -4.81 -6.87 -4.78
N VAL A 16 -4.61 -5.75 -4.09
CA VAL A 16 -3.30 -5.08 -4.00
C VAL A 16 -2.96 -4.89 -2.53
N ALA A 17 -1.84 -5.49 -2.11
CA ALA A 17 -1.25 -5.26 -0.79
C ALA A 17 -0.15 -4.21 -0.89
N PHE A 18 -0.21 -3.17 -0.07
CA PHE A 18 0.78 -2.10 -0.05
C PHE A 18 1.21 -1.72 1.36
N ARG A 19 2.51 -1.42 1.50
CA ARG A 19 3.07 -0.85 2.72
C ARG A 19 2.94 0.66 2.65
N THR A 20 2.40 1.25 3.71
CA THR A 20 2.46 2.69 3.93
C THR A 20 3.52 2.98 4.99
N ALA A 21 4.45 3.87 4.65
CA ALA A 21 5.52 4.33 5.54
C ALA A 21 5.60 5.86 5.52
N LEU A 22 5.83 6.46 6.70
CA LEU A 22 6.19 7.87 6.81
C LEU A 22 7.69 7.99 6.60
N LYS A 23 8.09 8.67 5.53
CA LYS A 23 9.49 8.98 5.25
C LYS A 23 9.73 10.47 5.51
N LYS A 24 10.65 10.78 6.42
CA LYS A 24 11.14 12.16 6.58
C LYS A 24 11.89 12.54 5.31
N GLU A 25 11.55 13.67 4.72
CA GLU A 25 12.39 14.23 3.66
C GLU A 25 13.76 14.60 4.24
N LYS A 26 14.83 14.06 3.65
CA LYS A 26 16.18 14.53 3.94
C LYS A 26 16.32 15.90 3.29
N SER A 27 16.13 16.96 4.09
CA SER A 27 16.47 18.31 3.65
C SER A 27 17.99 18.44 3.59
N ASN A 28 18.56 18.42 2.39
CA ASN A 28 19.97 18.73 2.17
C ASN A 28 20.24 20.24 2.08
N ARG A 29 19.20 21.09 2.21
CA ARG A 29 19.34 22.56 2.17
C ARG A 29 18.95 23.17 3.51
N ALA A 30 19.83 24.03 4.03
CA ALA A 30 19.69 24.66 5.33
C ALA A 30 18.49 25.64 5.47
N ASN A 31 17.84 26.03 4.36
CA ASN A 31 16.87 27.14 4.31
C ASN A 31 15.45 26.82 3.81
N ASN A 32 15.05 25.55 3.63
CA ASN A 32 13.68 25.26 3.21
C ASN A 32 12.76 25.01 4.42
N SER A 33 11.64 25.71 4.46
CA SER A 33 10.50 25.61 5.40
C SER A 33 9.83 24.22 5.45
N ASP A 34 10.27 23.30 4.59
CA ASP A 34 9.86 21.89 4.57
C ASP A 34 10.67 21.00 5.54
N ARG A 35 11.62 21.59 6.29
CA ARG A 35 12.40 20.88 7.31
C ARG A 35 11.46 20.23 8.34
N GLY A 36 11.34 18.90 8.28
CA GLY A 36 10.50 18.13 9.19
C GLY A 36 9.18 17.62 8.61
N LYS A 37 8.88 17.91 7.33
CA LYS A 37 7.71 17.30 6.67
C LYS A 37 7.96 15.80 6.45
N CYS A 38 7.00 15.00 6.92
CA CYS A 38 6.96 13.56 6.64
C CYS A 38 6.09 13.35 5.39
N LYS A 39 6.63 12.66 4.40
CA LYS A 39 5.88 12.20 3.24
C LYS A 39 5.37 10.79 3.49
N LEU A 40 4.08 10.57 3.23
CA LEU A 40 3.52 9.22 3.16
C LEU A 40 3.96 8.58 1.85
N VAL A 41 4.68 7.47 1.95
CA VAL A 41 5.09 6.64 0.82
C VAL A 41 4.26 5.37 0.85
N LYS A 42 3.59 5.07 -0.27
CA LYS A 42 2.90 3.81 -0.50
C LYS A 42 3.75 2.98 -1.45
N THR A 43 4.02 1.73 -1.09
CA THR A 43 4.80 0.79 -1.89
C THR A 43 4.00 -0.49 -2.03
N VAL A 44 3.72 -0.90 -3.26
CA VAL A 44 3.08 -2.19 -3.55
C VAL A 44 4.04 -3.30 -3.15
N ILE A 45 3.54 -4.30 -2.42
CA ILE A 45 4.31 -5.46 -1.94
C ILE A 45 3.88 -6.72 -2.69
N ALA A 46 2.58 -6.85 -2.97
CA ALA A 46 2.01 -7.96 -3.71
C ALA A 46 0.74 -7.51 -4.43
N GLU A 47 0.44 -8.16 -5.55
CA GLU A 47 -0.70 -7.87 -6.41
C GLU A 47 -1.14 -9.16 -7.09
N GLU A 48 -2.43 -9.50 -6.98
CA GLU A 48 -2.98 -10.73 -7.55
C GLU A 48 -4.46 -10.56 -7.88
N THR A 49 -5.00 -11.42 -8.76
CA THR A 49 -6.41 -11.41 -9.15
C THR A 49 -7.02 -12.78 -8.91
N PHE A 50 -8.19 -12.81 -8.28
CA PHE A 50 -8.88 -14.04 -7.89
C PHE A 50 -10.29 -14.07 -8.48
N ASP A 51 -10.77 -15.26 -8.85
CA ASP A 51 -12.14 -15.41 -9.35
C ASP A 51 -13.19 -15.29 -8.23
N GLU A 52 -12.82 -15.64 -6.99
CA GLU A 52 -13.73 -15.66 -5.84
C GLU A 52 -13.31 -14.70 -4.72
N TRP A 53 -14.29 -14.01 -4.14
CA TRP A 53 -14.09 -13.11 -2.99
C TRP A 53 -13.47 -13.81 -1.79
N LYS A 54 -13.84 -15.06 -1.53
CA LYS A 54 -13.32 -15.83 -0.40
C LYS A 54 -11.81 -16.06 -0.53
N ALA A 55 -11.34 -16.40 -1.72
CA ALA A 55 -9.91 -16.55 -2.01
C ALA A 55 -9.18 -15.19 -1.92
N ALA A 56 -9.78 -14.14 -2.48
CA ALA A 56 -9.25 -12.78 -2.39
C ALA A 56 -9.04 -12.33 -0.94
N TYR A 57 -10.04 -12.49 -0.08
CA TYR A 57 -9.95 -12.11 1.34
C TYR A 57 -8.94 -12.97 2.09
N ALA A 58 -8.95 -14.29 1.92
CA ALA A 58 -8.01 -15.18 2.58
C ALA A 58 -6.55 -14.87 2.21
N TRP A 59 -6.30 -14.50 0.95
CA TRP A 59 -4.98 -14.06 0.49
C TRP A 59 -4.60 -12.68 1.06
N GLY A 60 -5.52 -11.72 1.02
CA GLY A 60 -5.29 -10.35 1.51
C GLY A 60 -5.04 -10.28 3.03
N ASP A 61 -5.76 -11.09 3.82
CA ASP A 61 -5.63 -11.10 5.28
C ASP A 61 -4.21 -11.47 5.74
N GLN A 62 -3.46 -12.24 4.95
CA GLN A 62 -2.06 -12.57 5.25
C GLN A 62 -1.15 -11.34 5.35
N PHE A 63 -1.52 -10.23 4.69
CA PHE A 63 -0.76 -8.99 4.69
C PHE A 63 -1.20 -7.99 5.77
N LEU A 64 -2.35 -8.22 6.42
CA LEU A 64 -2.92 -7.33 7.44
C LEU A 64 -2.37 -7.59 8.85
N VAL A 65 -1.52 -8.62 9.02
CA VAL A 65 -0.82 -8.99 10.27
C VAL A 65 0.32 -8.01 10.59
#